data_AF-A0A160TVJ5-F1
#
_entry.id   AF-A0A160TVJ5-F1
#
_cell.length_a   1.000
_cell.length_b   1.000
_cell.length_c   1.000
_cell.angle_alpha   90.00
_cell.angle_beta   90.00
_cell.angle_gamma   90.00
#
_symmetry.space_group_name_H-M   'P 1'
#
loop_
_entity.id
_entity.type
_entity.pdbx_description
1 polymer ?
#
loop_
_entity_poly.entity_id
_entity_poly.type
_entity_poly.pdbx_seq_one_letter_code
_entity_poly.pdbx_strand_id
1 'polypeptide(L)' 'MASSVDSALPKTPCYTHIMLKYKPDWVETFAAADDLCFNEYPDESIAEWHERLANI' A
#
# COMPACT_ATOMS: atom_id res chain seq x y z
N MET A 1 -24.78 0.82 7.16
CA MET A 1 -24.62 0.35 8.56
C MET A 1 -23.15 0.01 8.74
N ALA A 2 -22.50 0.58 9.76
CA ALA A 2 -21.13 0.23 10.12
C ALA A 2 -21.22 -0.62 11.39
N SER A 3 -20.98 -1.92 11.27
CA SER A 3 -20.85 -2.81 12.43
C SER A 3 -19.42 -2.74 12.94
N SER A 4 -19.25 -2.68 14.26
CA SER A 4 -17.94 -2.88 14.90
C SER A 4 -17.44 -4.28 14.56
N VAL A 5 -16.21 -4.39 14.08
CA VAL A 5 -15.52 -5.68 13.95
C VAL A 5 -14.71 -5.86 15.23
N ASP A 6 -15.25 -6.63 16.17
CA ASP A 6 -14.56 -6.93 17.45
C ASP A 6 -13.50 -8.05 17.30
N SER A 7 -13.26 -8.52 16.08
CA SER A 7 -12.22 -9.51 15.76
C SER A 7 -10.94 -8.83 15.32
N ALA A 8 -9.78 -9.42 15.66
CA ALA A 8 -8.49 -8.93 15.19
C ALA A 8 -8.48 -8.86 13.65
N LEU A 9 -8.13 -7.69 13.11
CA LEU A 9 -8.06 -7.51 11.66
C LEU A 9 -6.98 -8.41 11.06
N PRO A 10 -7.23 -9.01 9.88
CA PRO A 10 -6.20 -9.74 9.18
C PRO A 10 -5.05 -8.80 8.85
N LYS A 11 -3.83 -9.34 8.85
CA LYS A 11 -2.67 -8.59 8.35
C LYS A 11 -2.84 -8.37 6.85
N THR A 12 -2.50 -7.16 6.40
CA THR A 12 -2.50 -6.84 4.98
C THR A 12 -1.47 -7.71 4.26
N PRO A 13 -1.80 -8.25 3.06
CA PRO A 13 -0.91 -9.15 2.33
C PRO A 13 0.33 -8.44 1.78
N CYS A 14 0.25 -7.14 1.51
CA CYS A 14 1.36 -6.33 1.01
C CYS A 14 1.13 -4.84 1.30
N TYR A 15 2.20 -4.05 1.33
CA TYR A 15 2.12 -2.59 1.32
C TYR A 15 2.64 -2.02 -0.01
N THR A 16 2.12 -0.85 -0.38
CA THR A 16 2.61 -0.08 -1.51
C THR A 16 2.75 1.37 -1.09
N HIS A 17 3.95 1.91 -1.24
CA HIS A 17 4.30 3.27 -0.89
C HIS A 17 4.38 4.09 -2.17
N ILE A 18 3.59 5.15 -2.27
CA ILE A 18 3.59 6.09 -3.40
C ILE A 18 3.99 7.48 -2.89
N MET A 19 4.31 8.39 -3.81
CA MET A 19 4.64 9.79 -3.48
C MET A 19 5.89 9.96 -2.59
N LEU A 20 6.82 9.00 -2.61
CA LEU A 20 8.02 9.07 -1.79
C LEU A 20 8.94 10.25 -2.13
N LYS A 21 8.82 10.82 -3.33
CA LYS A 21 9.57 12.02 -3.75
C LYS A 21 9.15 13.29 -3.00
N TYR A 22 7.91 13.36 -2.55
CA TYR A 22 7.35 14.56 -1.88
C TYR A 22 7.32 14.42 -0.36
N LYS A 23 7.64 13.24 0.14
CA LYS A 23 7.80 12.94 1.55
C LYS A 23 9.04 13.69 2.08
N PRO A 24 8.95 14.36 3.25
CA PRO A 24 10.11 14.97 3.89
C PRO A 24 11.17 13.94 4.31
N ASP A 25 12.45 14.30 4.23
CA ASP A 25 13.58 13.42 4.56
C ASP A 25 13.58 12.89 6.00
N TRP A 26 12.97 13.63 6.94
CA TRP A 26 12.90 13.24 8.35
C TRP A 26 11.86 12.16 8.64
N VAL A 27 10.97 11.86 7.68
CA VAL A 27 10.05 10.74 7.81
C VAL A 27 10.84 9.48 7.43
N GLU A 28 10.73 8.38 8.18
CA GLU A 28 11.26 7.07 7.75
C GLU A 28 10.22 6.31 6.92
N THR A 29 10.66 5.63 5.85
CA THR A 29 9.81 4.68 5.12
C THR A 29 10.02 3.29 5.68
N PHE A 30 9.01 2.75 6.36
CA PHE A 30 9.00 1.36 6.83
C PHE A 30 8.54 0.43 5.70
N ALA A 31 9.29 0.41 4.59
CA ALA A 31 9.05 -0.54 3.50
C ALA A 31 9.83 -1.84 3.77
N ALA A 32 9.14 -2.97 3.73
CA ALA A 32 9.75 -4.29 3.72
C ALA A 32 10.34 -4.61 2.33
N ALA A 33 11.15 -5.67 2.23
CA ALA A 33 11.81 -6.06 0.98
C ALA A 33 10.81 -6.39 -0.15
N ASP A 34 9.62 -6.86 0.19
CA ASP A 34 8.54 -7.22 -0.74
C ASP A 34 7.55 -6.07 -1.01
N ASP A 35 7.70 -4.93 -0.33
CA ASP A 35 6.82 -3.79 -0.51
C ASP A 35 7.21 -2.96 -1.73
N LEU A 36 6.21 -2.51 -2.47
CA LEU A 36 6.43 -1.71 -3.68
C LEU A 36 6.60 -0.23 -3.31
N CYS A 37 7.65 0.40 -3.82
CA CYS A 37 7.98 1.79 -3.54
C CYS A 37 8.04 2.61 -4.83
N PHE A 38 7.21 3.64 -4.91
CA PHE A 38 7.10 4.56 -6.02
C PHE A 38 7.34 6.00 -5.57
N ASN A 39 8.16 6.72 -6.32
CA ASN A 39 8.45 8.14 -6.09
C ASN A 39 7.22 9.02 -6.32
N GLU A 40 6.38 8.66 -7.28
CA GLU A 40 5.14 9.34 -7.66
C GLU A 40 4.03 8.27 -7.77
N TYR A 41 2.98 8.51 -8.55
CA TYR A 41 2.04 7.44 -8.86
C TYR A 41 2.71 6.37 -9.75
N PRO A 42 2.41 5.08 -9.55
CA PRO A 42 2.77 4.07 -10.53
C PRO A 42 2.06 4.33 -11.86
N ASP A 43 2.62 3.82 -12.96
CA ASP A 43 2.00 3.91 -14.28
C ASP A 43 0.70 3.08 -14.37
N GLU A 44 0.53 2.10 -13.48
CA GLU A 44 -0.68 1.29 -13.40
C GLU A 44 -1.88 2.13 -12.88
N SER A 45 -3.05 1.90 -13.46
CA SER A 45 -4.29 2.45 -12.92
C SER A 45 -4.68 1.75 -11.61
N ILE A 46 -5.54 2.40 -10.81
CA ILE A 46 -6.09 1.81 -9.57
C ILE A 46 -6.84 0.49 -9.88
N ALA A 47 -7.47 0.38 -11.05
CA ALA A 47 -8.15 -0.84 -11.47
C ALA A 47 -7.16 -1.99 -11.70
N GLU A 48 -6.10 -1.73 -12.49
CA GLU A 48 -5.04 -2.71 -12.75
C GLU A 48 -4.31 -3.11 -11.47
N TRP A 49 -4.13 -2.16 -10.54
CA TRP A 49 -3.57 -2.45 -9.22
C TRP A 49 -4.47 -3.41 -8.43
N HIS A 50 -5.78 -3.18 -8.40
CA HIS A 50 -6.70 -4.11 -7.76
C HIS A 50 -6.70 -5.50 -8.43
N GLU A 51 -6.62 -5.58 -9.76
CA GLU A 51 -6.52 -6.85 -10.48
C GLU A 51 -5.23 -7.60 -10.16
N ARG A 52 -4.10 -6.88 -10.08
CA ARG A 52 -2.81 -7.43 -9.67
C ARG A 52 -2.87 -8.01 -8.28
N LEU A 53 -3.44 -7.28 -7.30
CA LEU A 53 -3.56 -7.73 -5.91
C LEU A 53 -4.60 -8.85 -5.73
N ALA A 54 -5.65 -8.90 -6.56
CA ALA A 54 -6.66 -9.96 -6.48
C ALA A 54 -6.11 -11.35 -6.86
N ASN A 55 -4.97 -11.38 -7.57
CA ASN A 55 -4.31 -12.61 -8.02
C ASN A 55 -3.12 -13.04 -7.13
N ILE A 56 -2.95 -12.43 -5.95
CA ILE A 56 -1.89 -12.74 -4.97
C ILE A 56 -2.48 -13.51 -3.79
#